data_AF-A0A838UD26-F1
#
_entry.id   AF-A0A838UD26-F1
#
_cell.length_a   1.000
_cell.length_b   1.000
_cell.length_c   1.000
_cell.angle_alpha   90.00
_cell.angle_beta   90.00
_cell.angle_gamma   90.00
#
_symmetry.space_group_name_H-M   'P 1'
#
loop_
_entity.id
_entity.type
_entity.pdbx_description
1 polymer ?
#
loop_
_entity_poly.entity_id
_entity_poly.type
_entity_poly.pdbx_seq_one_letter_code
_entity_poly.pdbx_strand_id
1 'polypeptide(L)'
;MLLWEVVTRREAHGSYLKRHVGVKRGTRFKELQVEFFLKTKGRKWKSFDKEHPSRTRVFDLPRDDPLAEVHYDGVYLYRPDEPFTPGTYFLRLENEQVYQKVTDVNLLSQMSLLAQHAFLLLEYAWAQLGYRLVDFKVEFGIGPDGRLYIADVIDNDSWRLIRKGKYVDKQGYRDGSKLDEVLRNYQEVAERSDHLARSIPRLVTWANRNLKRIP
;
A
#
# COMPACT_ATOMS: atom_id res chain seq x y z
N MET A 1 6.51 -12.98 -7.40
CA MET A 1 5.65 -11.95 -6.79
C MET A 1 4.90 -12.57 -5.61
N LEU A 2 4.73 -11.80 -4.54
CA LEU A 2 3.90 -12.11 -3.39
C LEU A 2 2.46 -11.66 -3.64
N LEU A 3 1.54 -12.09 -2.77
CA LEU A 3 0.09 -12.01 -2.96
C LEU A 3 -0.52 -10.68 -2.46
N TRP A 4 0.32 -9.72 -2.06
CA TRP A 4 -0.11 -8.54 -1.33
C TRP A 4 0.16 -7.28 -2.13
N GLU A 5 -0.87 -6.45 -2.23
CA GLU A 5 -0.70 -5.03 -2.50
C GLU A 5 -0.58 -4.30 -1.17
N VAL A 6 0.55 -3.64 -0.94
CA VAL A 6 0.86 -2.95 0.33
C VAL A 6 0.70 -1.46 0.12
N VAL A 7 -0.27 -0.86 0.79
CA VAL A 7 -0.55 0.58 0.69
C VAL A 7 0.01 1.29 1.92
N THR A 8 0.86 2.29 1.70
CA THR A 8 1.34 3.18 2.77
C THR A 8 0.74 4.56 2.61
N ARG A 9 0.20 5.12 3.69
CA ARG A 9 -0.51 6.40 3.69
C ARG A 9 0.09 7.39 4.67
N ARG A 10 0.23 8.63 4.20
CA ARG A 10 0.50 9.79 5.05
C ARG A 10 -0.75 10.57 5.41
N GLU A 11 -1.75 10.57 4.53
CA GLU A 11 -3.00 11.31 4.76
C GLU A 11 -4.23 10.47 4.41
N ALA A 12 -5.35 10.78 5.05
CA ALA A 12 -6.62 10.12 4.84
C ALA A 12 -7.25 10.53 3.50
N HIS A 13 -7.14 9.65 2.51
CA HIS A 13 -7.68 9.81 1.16
C HIS A 13 -8.31 8.50 0.66
N GLY A 14 -9.06 8.57 -0.45
CA GLY A 14 -9.54 7.39 -1.17
C GLY A 14 -10.37 6.43 -0.31
N SER A 15 -10.04 5.13 -0.41
CA SER A 15 -10.76 4.05 0.28
C SER A 15 -10.71 4.17 1.82
N TYR A 16 -9.68 4.80 2.37
CA TYR A 16 -9.57 5.01 3.82
C TYR A 16 -10.77 5.83 4.34
N LEU A 17 -11.16 6.88 3.63
CA LEU A 17 -12.29 7.74 4.02
C LEU A 17 -13.65 7.02 3.96
N LYS A 18 -13.78 6.01 3.09
CA LYS A 18 -14.99 5.19 3.01
C LYS A 18 -15.13 4.28 4.22
N ARG A 19 -14.00 3.77 4.72
CA ARG A 19 -13.91 2.91 5.90
C ARG A 19 -14.02 3.68 7.21
N HIS A 20 -13.40 4.85 7.31
CA HIS A 20 -13.34 5.61 8.56
C HIS A 20 -14.26 6.83 8.50
N VAL A 21 -15.56 6.58 8.70
CA VAL A 21 -16.60 7.62 8.68
C VAL A 21 -16.28 8.70 9.72
N GLY A 22 -16.39 9.97 9.31
CA GLY A 22 -16.08 11.13 10.14
C GLY A 22 -14.63 11.63 10.04
N VAL A 23 -13.72 10.85 9.46
CA VAL A 23 -12.36 11.34 9.15
C VAL A 23 -12.42 12.32 7.98
N LYS A 24 -11.83 13.50 8.14
CA LYS A 24 -11.79 14.51 7.08
C LYS A 24 -10.70 14.17 6.06
N ARG A 25 -10.98 14.43 4.77
CA ARG A 25 -9.97 14.31 3.70
C ARG A 25 -8.75 15.17 4.02
N GLY A 26 -7.55 14.62 3.81
CA GLY A 26 -6.28 15.30 4.07
C GLY A 26 -5.88 15.29 5.54
N THR A 27 -6.61 14.58 6.42
CA THR A 27 -6.14 14.35 7.80
C THR A 27 -4.81 13.63 7.75
N ARG A 28 -3.75 14.28 8.22
CA ARG A 28 -2.40 13.72 8.26
C ARG A 28 -2.27 12.73 9.42
N PHE A 29 -1.74 11.54 9.14
CA PHE A 29 -1.44 10.55 10.16
C PHE A 29 -0.11 10.87 10.85
N LYS A 30 -0.10 10.75 12.18
CA LYS A 30 1.11 10.92 12.99
C LYS A 30 2.18 9.91 12.59
N GLU A 31 1.76 8.66 12.37
CA GLU A 31 2.58 7.56 11.88
C GLU A 31 2.02 7.09 10.54
N LEU A 32 2.91 6.62 9.66
CA LEU A 32 2.49 6.08 8.35
C LEU A 32 1.58 4.88 8.56
N GLN A 33 0.38 4.95 8.00
CA GLN A 33 -0.55 3.81 8.02
C GLN A 33 -0.16 2.84 6.91
N VAL A 34 0.02 1.57 7.24
CA VAL A 34 0.31 0.50 6.29
C VAL A 34 -0.87 -0.45 6.26
N GLU A 35 -1.41 -0.72 5.09
CA GLU A 35 -2.57 -1.56 4.87
C GLU A 35 -2.24 -2.63 3.82
N PHE A 36 -2.71 -3.86 4.04
CA PHE A 36 -2.53 -4.98 3.13
C PHE A 36 -3.83 -5.24 2.36
N PHE A 37 -3.72 -5.49 1.07
CA PHE A 37 -4.83 -5.91 0.22
C PHE A 37 -4.46 -7.22 -0.47
N LEU A 38 -5.35 -8.20 -0.40
CA LEU A 38 -5.12 -9.53 -0.99
C LEU A 38 -5.33 -9.46 -2.50
N LYS A 39 -4.27 -9.59 -3.28
CA LYS A 39 -4.33 -9.49 -4.74
C LYS A 39 -5.23 -10.58 -5.31
N THR A 40 -6.33 -10.18 -5.93
CA THR A 40 -7.35 -11.09 -6.47
C THR A 40 -7.79 -10.64 -7.86
N LYS A 41 -8.43 -11.55 -8.61
CA LYS A 41 -8.93 -11.22 -9.94
C LYS A 41 -10.27 -11.90 -10.19
N GLY A 42 -11.22 -11.14 -10.72
CA GLY A 42 -12.53 -11.68 -11.08
C GLY A 42 -13.36 -12.06 -9.85
N ARG A 43 -13.08 -11.44 -8.71
CA ARG A 43 -13.75 -11.64 -7.42
C ARG A 43 -13.68 -13.08 -6.94
N LYS A 44 -12.54 -13.73 -7.15
CA LYS A 44 -12.32 -15.13 -6.75
C LYS A 44 -10.99 -15.27 -6.03
N TRP A 45 -10.99 -16.04 -4.95
CA TRP A 45 -9.77 -16.53 -4.29
C TRP A 45 -9.66 -18.03 -4.46
N LYS A 46 -8.56 -18.49 -5.03
CA LYS A 46 -8.22 -19.90 -5.15
C LYS A 46 -7.27 -20.26 -4.01
N SER A 47 -7.74 -21.01 -3.02
CA SER A 47 -6.93 -21.37 -1.85
C SER A 47 -5.74 -22.26 -2.19
N PHE A 48 -4.73 -22.23 -1.33
CA PHE A 48 -3.67 -23.24 -1.36
C PHE A 48 -4.08 -24.46 -0.54
N ASP A 49 -3.75 -25.64 -1.07
CA ASP A 49 -3.79 -26.91 -0.33
C ASP A 49 -2.48 -27.64 -0.62
N LYS A 50 -1.61 -27.70 0.38
CA LYS A 50 -0.28 -28.33 0.26
C LYS A 50 -0.35 -29.84 0.20
N GLU A 51 -1.31 -30.43 0.88
CA GLU A 51 -1.42 -31.88 1.03
C GLU A 51 -2.20 -32.49 -0.13
N HIS A 52 -3.20 -31.77 -0.64
CA HIS A 52 -4.08 -32.23 -1.71
C HIS A 52 -4.35 -31.12 -2.74
N PRO A 53 -3.44 -30.87 -3.70
CA PRO A 53 -3.59 -29.81 -4.70
C PRO A 53 -4.90 -29.88 -5.50
N SER A 54 -5.47 -31.09 -5.65
CA SER A 54 -6.76 -31.34 -6.31
C SER A 54 -7.99 -30.90 -5.50
N ARG A 55 -7.85 -30.60 -4.21
CA ARG A 55 -8.93 -30.15 -3.31
C ARG A 55 -8.99 -28.63 -3.13
N THR A 56 -8.29 -27.90 -3.99
CA THR A 56 -8.29 -26.44 -3.96
C THR A 56 -9.72 -25.87 -3.93
N ARG A 57 -10.08 -25.18 -2.85
CA ARG A 57 -11.37 -24.47 -2.73
C ARG A 57 -11.29 -23.11 -3.40
N VAL A 58 -12.34 -22.76 -4.14
CA VAL A 58 -12.53 -21.41 -4.69
C VAL A 58 -13.55 -20.68 -3.83
N PHE A 59 -13.21 -19.46 -3.41
CA PHE A 59 -14.07 -18.56 -2.67
C PHE A 59 -14.51 -17.43 -3.58
N ASP A 60 -15.82 -17.17 -3.62
CA ASP A 60 -16.35 -15.97 -4.24
C ASP A 60 -16.21 -14.78 -3.28
N LEU A 61 -15.71 -13.67 -3.81
CA LEU A 61 -15.45 -12.44 -3.06
C LEU A 61 -16.48 -11.37 -3.46
N PRO A 62 -16.85 -10.46 -2.54
CA PRO A 62 -17.69 -9.32 -2.91
C PRO A 62 -16.95 -8.36 -3.85
N ARG A 63 -15.61 -8.32 -3.78
CA ARG A 63 -14.76 -7.41 -4.54
C ARG A 63 -13.37 -7.99 -4.77
N ASP A 64 -12.73 -7.55 -5.86
CA ASP A 64 -11.29 -7.71 -6.02
C ASP A 64 -10.54 -6.81 -5.02
N ASP A 65 -9.34 -7.27 -4.69
CA ASP A 65 -8.36 -6.67 -3.77
C ASP A 65 -8.99 -6.26 -2.43
N PRO A 66 -9.58 -7.21 -1.67
CA PRO A 66 -10.14 -6.89 -0.37
C PRO A 66 -9.03 -6.45 0.60
N LEU A 67 -9.39 -5.56 1.53
CA LEU A 67 -8.52 -5.20 2.65
C LEU A 67 -8.33 -6.45 3.52
N ALA A 68 -7.10 -6.67 3.96
CA ALA A 68 -6.74 -7.82 4.78
C ALA A 68 -6.13 -7.36 6.11
N GLU A 69 -6.62 -7.92 7.21
CA GLU A 69 -5.89 -7.97 8.48
C GLU A 69 -5.34 -9.38 8.66
N VAL A 70 -4.02 -9.49 8.88
CA VAL A 70 -3.37 -10.78 9.10
C VAL A 70 -3.05 -10.92 10.57
N HIS A 71 -3.57 -12.00 11.16
CA HIS A 71 -3.38 -12.38 12.55
C HIS A 71 -2.74 -13.78 12.60
N TYR A 72 -2.35 -14.22 13.81
CA TYR A 72 -1.72 -15.54 13.99
C TYR A 72 -2.65 -16.70 13.61
N ASP A 73 -3.96 -16.49 13.74
CA ASP A 73 -5.03 -17.47 13.51
C ASP A 73 -5.68 -17.34 12.12
N GLY A 74 -5.22 -16.43 11.27
CA GLY A 74 -5.66 -16.37 9.89
C GLY A 74 -5.68 -14.98 9.27
N VAL A 75 -6.28 -14.90 8.09
CA VAL A 75 -6.41 -13.68 7.29
C VAL A 75 -7.88 -13.28 7.23
N TYR A 76 -8.16 -12.07 7.69
CA TYR A 76 -9.51 -11.52 7.82
C TYR A 76 -9.72 -10.50 6.71
N LEU A 77 -10.71 -10.75 5.86
CA LEU A 77 -10.98 -9.94 4.68
C LEU A 77 -12.17 -9.01 4.90
N TYR A 78 -11.96 -7.74 4.53
CA TYR A 78 -12.91 -6.64 4.70
C TYR A 78 -13.16 -5.94 3.38
N ARG A 79 -14.37 -5.36 3.24
CA ARG A 79 -14.69 -4.56 2.07
C ARG A 79 -13.94 -3.22 2.14
N PRO A 80 -13.13 -2.88 1.13
CA PRO A 80 -12.32 -1.66 1.19
C PRO A 80 -13.13 -0.38 0.92
N ASP A 81 -14.38 -0.52 0.49
CA ASP A 81 -15.33 0.53 0.09
C ASP A 81 -16.47 0.80 1.06
N GLU A 82 -16.55 0.08 2.17
CA GLU A 82 -17.62 0.23 3.16
C GLU A 82 -17.09 0.72 4.50
N PRO A 83 -17.93 1.35 5.34
CA PRO A 83 -17.58 1.70 6.71
C PRO A 83 -17.00 0.50 7.47
N PHE A 84 -15.85 0.71 8.09
CA PHE A 84 -15.22 -0.31 8.91
C PHE A 84 -15.98 -0.42 10.23
N THR A 85 -16.55 -1.60 10.46
CA THR A 85 -17.12 -1.97 11.76
C THR A 85 -16.19 -3.01 12.37
N PRO A 86 -15.62 -2.76 13.56
CA PRO A 86 -14.75 -3.74 14.21
C PRO A 86 -15.44 -5.11 14.33
N GLY A 87 -14.74 -6.16 13.94
CA GLY A 87 -15.24 -7.55 13.98
C GLY A 87 -16.10 -7.99 12.78
N THR A 88 -16.42 -7.12 11.82
CA THR A 88 -17.28 -7.46 10.66
C THR A 88 -16.48 -7.79 9.40
N TYR A 89 -15.63 -8.82 9.45
CA TYR A 89 -15.01 -9.37 8.24
C TYR A 89 -16.05 -10.16 7.43
N PHE A 90 -15.93 -10.19 6.10
CA PHE A 90 -16.85 -10.96 5.26
C PHE A 90 -16.36 -12.38 4.99
N LEU A 91 -15.05 -12.61 5.10
CA LEU A 91 -14.42 -13.92 4.94
C LEU A 91 -13.18 -14.00 5.82
N ARG A 92 -13.04 -15.09 6.56
CA ARG A 92 -11.78 -15.48 7.21
C ARG A 92 -11.20 -16.64 6.41
N LEU A 93 -9.92 -16.52 6.07
CA LEU A 93 -9.13 -17.57 5.45
C LEU A 93 -8.12 -18.09 6.48
N GLU A 94 -7.99 -19.41 6.57
CA GLU A 94 -6.92 -20.03 7.35
C GLU A 94 -5.55 -19.73 6.69
N ASN A 95 -4.47 -19.70 7.48
CA ASN A 95 -3.15 -19.37 6.96
C ASN A 95 -2.70 -20.30 5.83
N GLU A 96 -3.03 -21.58 5.92
CA GLU A 96 -2.74 -22.61 4.91
C GLU A 96 -3.49 -22.35 3.60
N GLN A 97 -4.64 -21.68 3.65
CA GLN A 97 -5.43 -21.31 2.48
C GLN A 97 -4.87 -20.09 1.75
N VAL A 98 -4.00 -19.31 2.40
CA VAL A 98 -3.39 -18.09 1.84
C VAL A 98 -1.92 -18.28 1.49
N TYR A 99 -1.18 -19.08 2.26
CA TYR A 99 0.27 -19.14 2.15
C TYR A 99 0.79 -20.52 1.78
N GLN A 100 1.53 -20.59 0.67
CA GLN A 100 2.22 -21.81 0.20
C GLN A 100 3.42 -22.23 1.06
N LYS A 101 3.92 -21.36 1.92
CA LYS A 101 4.89 -21.64 2.99
C LYS A 101 4.33 -20.98 4.24
N VAL A 102 4.71 -21.39 5.44
CA VAL A 102 4.30 -20.61 6.62
C VAL A 102 4.83 -19.19 6.37
N THR A 103 3.93 -18.23 6.13
CA THR A 103 4.33 -16.84 6.03
C THR A 103 4.68 -16.46 7.44
N ASP A 104 5.98 -16.40 7.68
CA ASP A 104 6.51 -15.89 8.92
C ASP A 104 5.89 -14.49 9.11
N VAL A 105 5.27 -14.23 10.26
CA VAL A 105 4.77 -12.90 10.63
C VAL A 105 5.87 -11.85 10.42
N ASN A 106 7.14 -12.27 10.56
CA ASN A 106 8.31 -11.46 10.22
C ASN A 106 8.31 -10.95 8.76
N LEU A 107 7.77 -11.69 7.79
CA LEU A 107 7.71 -11.27 6.39
C LEU A 107 6.80 -10.06 6.19
N LEU A 108 5.61 -10.06 6.80
CA LEU A 108 4.68 -8.93 6.71
C LEU A 108 5.22 -7.69 7.43
N SER A 109 5.90 -7.89 8.56
CA SER A 109 6.62 -6.81 9.23
C SER A 109 7.75 -6.25 8.36
N GLN A 110 8.52 -7.10 7.69
CA GLN A 110 9.57 -6.67 6.75
C GLN A 110 9.00 -5.91 5.54
N MET A 111 7.90 -6.39 4.95
CA MET A 111 7.19 -5.69 3.88
C MET A 111 6.71 -4.31 4.35
N SER A 112 6.13 -4.23 5.55
CA SER A 112 5.68 -2.96 6.13
C SER A 112 6.84 -1.97 6.30
N LEU A 113 7.95 -2.44 6.86
CA LEU A 113 9.14 -1.60 7.07
C LEU A 113 9.74 -1.10 5.76
N LEU A 114 9.90 -1.99 4.77
CA LEU A 114 10.41 -1.61 3.45
C LEU A 114 9.48 -0.63 2.73
N ALA A 115 8.16 -0.85 2.79
CA ALA A 115 7.18 0.07 2.21
C ALA A 115 7.24 1.45 2.88
N GLN A 116 7.34 1.52 4.21
CA GLN A 116 7.49 2.78 4.94
C GLN A 116 8.80 3.50 4.57
N HIS A 117 9.93 2.79 4.49
CA HIS A 117 11.21 3.40 4.09
C HIS A 117 11.16 3.95 2.66
N ALA A 118 10.64 3.16 1.71
CA ALA A 118 10.47 3.62 0.34
C ALA A 118 9.52 4.82 0.25
N PHE A 119 8.41 4.80 1.00
CA PHE A 119 7.47 5.91 1.07
C PHE A 119 8.16 7.18 1.59
N LEU A 120 8.93 7.10 2.67
CA LEU A 120 9.62 8.27 3.24
C LEU A 120 10.65 8.87 2.28
N LEU A 121 11.39 8.02 1.57
CA LEU A 121 12.35 8.45 0.55
C LEU A 121 11.64 9.18 -0.60
N LEU A 122 10.55 8.61 -1.11
CA LEU A 122 9.75 9.23 -2.18
C LEU A 122 9.02 10.49 -1.69
N GLU A 123 8.48 10.49 -0.46
CA GLU A 123 7.83 11.66 0.16
C GLU A 123 8.82 12.82 0.23
N TYR A 124 10.06 12.55 0.68
CA TYR A 124 11.12 13.55 0.73
C TYR A 124 11.52 14.06 -0.65
N ALA A 125 11.78 13.15 -1.60
CA ALA A 125 12.23 13.50 -2.95
C ALA A 125 11.17 14.34 -3.71
N TRP A 126 9.90 13.95 -3.63
CA TRP A 126 8.79 14.70 -4.23
C TRP A 126 8.58 16.06 -3.57
N ALA A 127 8.77 16.16 -2.25
CA ALA A 127 8.67 17.43 -1.53
C ALA A 127 9.71 18.44 -2.01
N GLN A 128 10.93 18.03 -2.38
CA GLN A 128 11.95 18.93 -2.95
C GLN A 128 11.51 19.56 -4.26
N LEU A 129 10.62 18.91 -5.00
CA LEU A 129 10.09 19.39 -6.28
C LEU A 129 8.74 20.12 -6.14
N GLY A 130 8.27 20.34 -4.90
CA GLY A 130 7.01 21.02 -4.62
C GLY A 130 5.76 20.14 -4.80
N TYR A 131 5.93 18.82 -4.72
CA TYR A 131 4.84 17.84 -4.74
C TYR A 131 4.60 17.28 -3.35
N ARG A 132 3.39 16.77 -3.13
CA ARG A 132 2.98 16.13 -1.90
C ARG A 132 2.53 14.71 -2.18
N LEU A 133 3.33 13.74 -1.73
CA LEU A 133 2.98 12.32 -1.78
C LEU A 133 2.00 11.99 -0.65
N VAL A 134 0.81 11.50 -1.00
CA VAL A 134 -0.30 11.25 -0.07
C VAL A 134 -0.31 9.81 0.40
N ASP A 135 -0.27 8.89 -0.56
CA ASP A 135 -0.18 7.45 -0.36
C ASP A 135 0.46 6.81 -1.60
N PHE A 136 0.97 5.58 -1.44
CA PHE A 136 1.39 4.75 -2.56
C PHE A 136 1.03 3.28 -2.32
N LYS A 137 1.08 2.48 -3.38
CA LYS A 137 0.84 1.06 -3.38
C LYS A 137 2.04 0.39 -4.03
N VAL A 138 2.62 -0.59 -3.34
CA VAL A 138 3.74 -1.39 -3.86
C VAL A 138 3.43 -2.86 -3.72
N GLU A 139 4.09 -3.65 -4.56
CA GLU A 139 4.08 -5.11 -4.49
C GLU A 139 5.47 -5.63 -4.11
N PHE A 140 5.54 -6.89 -3.72
CA PHE A 140 6.77 -7.49 -3.25
C PHE A 140 7.06 -8.80 -3.95
N GLY A 141 8.33 -9.19 -3.98
CA GLY A 141 8.80 -10.47 -4.50
C GLY A 141 9.97 -11.00 -3.69
N ILE A 142 10.17 -12.32 -3.75
CA ILE A 142 11.40 -12.95 -3.27
C ILE A 142 12.33 -13.09 -4.47
N GLY A 143 13.53 -12.52 -4.37
CA GLY A 143 14.56 -12.60 -5.41
C GLY A 143 15.22 -13.98 -5.48
N PRO A 144 16.05 -14.24 -6.51
CA PRO A 144 16.80 -15.49 -6.64
C PRO A 144 17.76 -15.76 -5.46
N ASP A 145 18.18 -14.72 -4.75
CA ASP A 145 19.00 -14.77 -3.54
C ASP A 145 18.19 -15.06 -2.26
N GLY A 146 16.88 -15.29 -2.38
CA GLY A 146 15.98 -15.54 -1.26
C GLY A 146 15.60 -14.30 -0.45
N ARG A 147 16.00 -13.08 -0.88
CA ARG A 147 15.68 -11.84 -0.16
C ARG A 147 14.36 -11.24 -0.61
N LEU A 148 13.75 -10.47 0.28
CA LEU A 148 12.54 -9.69 -0.01
C LEU A 148 12.90 -8.39 -0.74
N TYR A 149 12.21 -8.12 -1.84
CA TYR A 149 12.33 -6.89 -2.62
C TYR A 149 10.97 -6.25 -2.83
N ILE A 150 10.94 -4.91 -2.86
CA ILE A 150 9.87 -4.20 -3.56
C ILE A 150 10.00 -4.57 -5.04
N ALA A 151 8.92 -5.04 -5.62
CA ALA A 151 8.87 -5.57 -6.97
C ALA A 151 7.68 -4.96 -7.73
N ASP A 152 7.53 -5.36 -9.00
CA ASP A 152 6.67 -4.72 -9.99
C ASP A 152 7.13 -3.28 -10.32
N VAL A 153 6.28 -2.49 -10.96
CA VAL A 153 6.55 -1.11 -11.37
C VAL A 153 5.98 -0.13 -10.35
N ILE A 154 6.74 0.92 -10.03
CA ILE A 154 6.23 2.13 -9.36
C ILE A 154 6.14 3.23 -10.41
N ASP A 155 4.92 3.56 -10.80
CA ASP A 155 4.59 4.57 -11.81
C ASP A 155 3.54 5.57 -11.30
N ASN A 156 3.02 6.41 -12.18
CA ASN A 156 2.01 7.42 -11.84
C ASN A 156 0.61 6.82 -11.55
N ASP A 157 0.45 5.50 -11.63
CA ASP A 157 -0.74 4.76 -11.19
C ASP A 157 -0.60 4.24 -9.77
N SER A 158 0.64 4.17 -9.27
CA SER A 158 1.02 3.54 -8.03
C SER A 158 0.85 4.45 -6.81
N TRP A 159 0.65 5.76 -6.99
CA TRP A 159 0.52 6.72 -5.89
C TRP A 159 -0.63 7.71 -6.05
N ARG A 160 -0.89 8.45 -4.97
CA ARG A 160 -1.56 9.75 -5.01
C ARG A 160 -0.53 10.85 -4.84
N LEU A 161 -0.38 11.68 -5.86
CA LEU A 161 0.60 12.76 -5.90
C LEU A 161 -0.14 14.07 -6.13
N ILE A 162 0.07 15.05 -5.25
CA ILE A 162 -0.62 16.33 -5.30
C ILE A 162 0.36 17.46 -5.62
N ARG A 163 0.00 18.32 -6.57
CA ARG A 163 0.69 19.58 -6.86
C ARG A 163 -0.32 20.72 -6.87
N LYS A 164 -0.02 21.82 -6.18
CA LYS A 164 -0.91 23.01 -6.11
C LYS A 164 -2.38 22.65 -5.79
N GLY A 165 -2.58 21.70 -4.87
CA GLY A 165 -3.90 21.27 -4.44
C GLY A 165 -4.66 20.31 -5.38
N LYS A 166 -4.07 19.92 -6.52
CA LYS A 166 -4.67 19.01 -7.49
C LYS A 166 -3.91 17.68 -7.57
N TYR A 167 -4.63 16.59 -7.82
CA TYR A 167 -4.00 15.31 -8.16
C TYR A 167 -3.35 15.39 -9.54
N VAL A 168 -2.12 14.90 -9.64
CA VAL A 168 -1.36 14.76 -10.89
C VAL A 168 -1.11 13.29 -11.24
N ASP A 169 -1.70 12.37 -10.48
CA ASP A 169 -1.68 10.92 -10.67
C ASP A 169 -2.97 10.40 -11.34
N LYS A 170 -3.11 9.08 -11.43
CA LYS A 170 -4.30 8.38 -11.97
C LYS A 170 -5.62 8.80 -11.34
N GLN A 171 -5.62 9.37 -10.13
CA GLN A 171 -6.83 9.88 -9.49
C GLN A 171 -7.55 10.92 -10.36
N GLY A 172 -6.85 11.74 -11.14
CA GLY A 172 -7.48 12.67 -12.09
C GLY A 172 -8.33 11.96 -13.14
N TYR A 173 -7.84 10.84 -13.70
CA TYR A 173 -8.61 10.01 -14.60
C TYR A 173 -9.83 9.36 -13.91
N ARG A 174 -9.63 8.84 -12.69
CA ARG A 174 -10.71 8.23 -11.89
C ARG A 174 -11.82 9.23 -11.53
N ASP A 175 -11.47 10.50 -11.37
CA ASP A 175 -12.39 11.59 -11.03
C ASP A 175 -13.04 12.21 -12.29
N GLY A 176 -12.70 11.74 -13.50
CA GLY A 176 -13.31 12.17 -14.76
C GLY A 176 -12.68 13.41 -15.40
N SER A 177 -11.43 13.75 -15.07
CA SER A 177 -10.68 14.80 -15.76
C SER A 177 -10.54 14.52 -17.26
N LYS A 178 -10.37 15.58 -18.06
CA LYS A 178 -10.16 15.46 -19.52
C LYS A 178 -8.88 14.69 -19.82
N LEU A 179 -8.91 13.82 -20.83
CA LEU A 179 -7.75 12.98 -21.20
C LEU A 179 -6.49 13.80 -21.50
N ASP A 180 -6.61 14.95 -22.15
CA ASP A 180 -5.45 15.82 -22.42
C ASP A 180 -4.84 16.39 -21.13
N GLU A 181 -5.64 16.63 -20.10
CA GLU A 181 -5.14 17.06 -18.78
C GLU A 181 -4.44 15.91 -18.05
N VAL A 182 -5.03 14.71 -18.11
CA VAL A 182 -4.41 13.50 -17.56
C VAL A 182 -3.07 13.24 -18.25
N LEU A 183 -3.01 13.30 -19.58
CA LEU A 183 -1.77 13.10 -20.34
C LEU A 183 -0.69 14.12 -19.95
N ARG A 184 -1.04 15.41 -19.87
CA ARG A 184 -0.10 16.45 -19.43
C ARG A 184 0.43 16.20 -18.02
N ASN A 185 -0.43 15.76 -17.10
CA ASN A 185 -0.01 15.42 -15.74
C ASN A 185 0.98 14.24 -15.73
N TYR A 186 0.73 13.20 -16.55
CA TYR A 186 1.65 12.06 -16.65
C TYR A 186 2.99 12.45 -17.27
N GLN A 187 3.01 13.28 -18.31
CA GLN A 187 4.23 13.80 -18.91
C GLN A 187 5.03 14.64 -17.91
N GLU A 188 4.36 15.54 -17.18
CA GLU A 188 5.00 16.35 -16.15
C GLU A 188 5.62 15.48 -15.06
N VAL A 189 4.89 14.48 -14.54
CA VAL A 189 5.41 13.59 -13.50
C VAL A 189 6.60 12.78 -14.02
N ALA A 190 6.54 12.29 -15.26
CA ALA A 190 7.65 11.57 -15.88
C ALA A 190 8.92 12.44 -15.96
N GLU A 191 8.83 13.64 -16.53
CA GLU A 191 9.94 14.59 -16.60
C GLU A 191 10.52 14.93 -15.22
N ARG A 192 9.66 15.08 -14.21
CA ARG A 192 10.07 15.44 -12.85
C ARG A 192 10.71 14.26 -12.12
N SER A 193 10.28 13.05 -12.42
CA SER A 193 10.82 11.84 -11.79
C SER A 193 12.31 11.63 -12.09
N ASP A 194 12.79 12.04 -13.27
CA ASP A 194 14.21 12.02 -13.64
C ASP A 194 15.10 12.90 -12.73
N HIS A 195 14.49 13.89 -12.07
CA HIS A 195 15.18 14.78 -11.14
C HIS A 195 15.22 14.24 -9.70
N LEU A 196 14.44 13.20 -9.36
CA LEU A 196 14.44 12.62 -8.01
C LEU A 196 15.83 12.05 -7.65
N ALA A 197 16.51 11.42 -8.61
CA ALA A 197 17.82 10.80 -8.42
C ALA A 197 18.97 11.79 -8.15
N ARG A 198 18.77 13.09 -8.47
CA ARG A 198 19.79 14.15 -8.24
C ARG A 198 19.72 14.73 -6.82
N SER A 199 18.87 14.16 -5.98
CA SER A 199 18.53 14.64 -4.64
C SER A 199 19.01 13.68 -3.53
N ILE A 200 20.29 13.27 -3.54
CA ILE A 200 20.87 12.42 -2.47
C ILE A 200 21.44 13.33 -1.35
N PRO A 201 21.25 13.01 -0.04
CA PRO A 201 20.73 13.97 0.93
C PRO A 201 21.77 14.73 1.78
N ARG A 202 21.35 15.91 2.31
CA ARG A 202 21.85 16.41 3.60
C ARG A 202 21.39 15.46 4.70
N LEU A 203 22.30 15.06 5.59
CA LEU A 203 22.05 14.23 6.77
C LEU A 203 20.77 14.66 7.52
N VAL A 204 19.77 13.77 7.60
CA VAL A 204 18.60 13.95 8.46
C VAL A 204 18.75 13.03 9.66
N THR A 205 19.15 13.58 10.80
CA THR A 205 19.16 12.86 12.07
C THR A 205 17.80 12.97 12.74
N TRP A 206 17.14 11.83 12.97
CA TRP A 206 15.94 11.75 13.81
C TRP A 206 16.37 11.32 15.22
N ALA A 207 16.32 12.24 16.19
CA ALA A 207 16.61 11.95 17.59
C ALA A 207 15.31 11.94 18.39
N ASN A 208 14.96 10.78 18.94
CA ASN A 208 13.81 10.62 19.83
C ASN A 208 14.18 11.23 21.20
N ARG A 209 13.62 12.40 21.54
CA ARG A 209 14.01 13.20 22.74
C ARG A 209 13.54 12.62 24.10
N ASN A 210 13.28 11.32 24.21
CA ASN A 210 12.75 10.71 25.44
C ASN A 210 13.61 9.57 26.02
N LEU A 211 14.94 9.64 25.92
CA LEU A 211 15.81 8.87 26.81
C LEU A 211 16.18 9.75 28.00
N LYS A 212 15.42 9.62 29.10
CA LYS A 212 15.82 10.10 30.41
C LYS A 212 17.18 9.49 30.73
N ARG A 213 18.19 10.34 30.99
CA ARG A 213 19.42 9.91 31.68
C ARG A 213 19.01 9.33 33.04
N ILE A 214 19.26 8.04 33.21
CA ILE A 214 19.29 7.41 34.54
C ILE A 214 20.62 7.85 35.18
N PRO A 215 20.61 8.27 36.46
CA PRO A 215 21.80 8.79 37.15
C PRO A 215 22.95 7.79 37.23
#